data_AF-A0AAW0K1A8-F1
#
_entry.id   AF-A0AAW0K1A8-F1
#
_cell.length_a   1.000
_cell.length_b   1.000
_cell.length_c   1.000
_cell.angle_alpha   90.00
_cell.angle_beta   90.00
_cell.angle_gamma   90.00
#
_symmetry.space_group_name_H-M   'P 1'
#
loop_
_entity.id
_entity.type
_entity.pdbx_description
1 polymer ?
#
loop_
_entity_poly.entity_id
_entity_poly.type
_entity_poly.pdbx_seq_one_letter_code
_entity_poly.pdbx_strand_id
1 'polypeptide(L)'
;MQITQAVLEKNNDEHFQVRVVKQILWIDGFRYELREIYGIGSSEAEGFDDSDPGKECVICMTEPKDTAVLPCRHMCMCSECAKALRLQSNKCPICRQPIEELIEIKIHNDDQ
;
A
#
# COMPACT_ATOMS: atom_id res chain seq x y z
N MET A 1 -7.76 10.96 17.51
CA MET A 1 -7.39 12.31 16.98
C MET A 1 -6.45 12.12 15.80
N GLN A 2 -6.66 12.83 14.70
CA GLN A 2 -5.79 12.81 13.52
C GLN A 2 -5.10 14.17 13.36
N ILE A 3 -3.79 14.16 13.09
CA ILE A 3 -2.98 15.35 12.84
C ILE A 3 -2.28 15.19 11.49
N THR A 4 -2.47 16.14 10.59
CA THR A 4 -1.73 16.24 9.32
C THR A 4 -0.69 17.35 9.47
N GLN A 5 0.59 17.00 9.38
CA GLN A 5 1.69 17.97 9.28
C GLN A 5 1.97 18.24 7.81
N ALA A 6 1.97 19.50 7.42
CA ALA A 6 2.23 19.95 6.06
C ALA A 6 3.16 21.16 6.05
N VAL A 7 3.87 21.34 4.94
CA VAL A 7 4.75 22.48 4.69
C VAL A 7 4.17 23.30 3.56
N LEU A 8 4.20 24.63 3.70
CA LEU A 8 3.91 25.59 2.65
C LEU A 8 5.22 25.91 1.92
N GLU A 9 5.29 25.54 0.66
CA GLU A 9 6.44 25.78 -0.21
C GLU A 9 6.07 26.92 -1.17
N LYS A 10 6.88 27.98 -1.24
CA LYS A 10 6.69 29.07 -2.20
C LYS A 10 7.34 28.66 -3.52
N ASN A 11 6.55 28.57 -4.58
CA ASN A 11 7.03 28.34 -5.93
C ASN A 11 7.61 29.63 -6.54
N ASN A 12 8.38 29.49 -7.61
CA ASN A 12 9.03 30.61 -8.29
C ASN A 12 8.03 31.67 -8.81
N ASP A 13 6.79 31.26 -9.06
CA ASP A 13 5.69 32.12 -9.54
C ASP A 13 4.93 32.83 -8.40
N GLU A 14 5.53 32.95 -7.22
CA GLU A 14 4.93 33.49 -5.99
C GLU A 14 3.70 32.76 -5.41
N HIS A 15 3.29 31.66 -6.03
CA HIS A 15 2.23 30.79 -5.49
C HIS A 15 2.76 29.89 -4.35
N PHE A 16 1.93 29.64 -3.34
CA PHE A 16 2.22 28.66 -2.30
C PHE A 16 1.61 27.31 -2.65
N GLN A 17 2.40 26.25 -2.55
CA GLN A 17 1.94 24.87 -2.61
C GLN A 17 2.00 24.26 -1.21
N VAL A 18 0.97 23.51 -0.82
CA VAL A 18 0.97 22.73 0.41
C VAL A 18 1.44 21.32 0.11
N ARG A 19 2.46 20.85 0.82
CA ARG A 19 2.93 19.47 0.75
C ARG A 19 2.75 18.78 2.10
N VAL A 20 2.00 17.68 2.11
CA VAL A 20 1.86 16.85 3.31
C VAL A 20 3.20 16.19 3.60
N VAL A 21 3.68 16.31 4.84
CA VAL A 21 4.93 15.70 5.30
C VAL A 21 4.64 14.42 6.07
N LYS A 22 3.63 14.44 6.93
CA LYS A 22 3.34 13.33 7.82
C LYS A 22 1.91 13.37 8.32
N GLN A 23 1.30 12.20 8.45
CA GLN A 23 0.02 12.04 9.13
C GLN A 23 0.20 11.19 10.38
N ILE A 24 -0.40 11.64 11.49
CA ILE A 24 -0.29 11.03 12.80
C ILE A 24 -1.69 10.73 13.31
N LEU A 25 -1.92 9.48 13.72
CA LEU A 25 -3.16 9.01 14.28
C LEU A 25 -2.97 8.67 15.76
N TRP A 26 -3.88 9.14 16.59
CA TRP A 26 -3.95 8.82 18.02
C TRP A 26 -5.18 7.97 18.28
N ILE A 27 -4.96 6.72 18.71
CA ILE A 27 -5.99 5.74 19.07
C ILE A 27 -5.66 5.23 20.47
N ASP A 28 -6.61 5.33 21.40
CA ASP A 28 -6.48 4.82 22.78
C ASP A 28 -5.18 5.24 23.50
N GLY A 29 -4.72 6.47 23.26
CA GLY A 29 -3.48 7.02 23.83
C GLY A 29 -2.19 6.63 23.09
N PHE A 30 -2.26 5.76 22.10
CA PHE A 30 -1.11 5.36 21.27
C PHE A 30 -0.99 6.23 20.02
N ARG A 31 0.25 6.57 19.67
CA ARG A 31 0.60 7.38 18.51
C ARG A 31 1.09 6.50 17.36
N TYR A 32 0.39 6.57 16.23
CA TYR A 32 0.73 5.89 15.00
C TYR A 32 1.08 6.91 13.91
N GLU A 33 2.11 6.61 13.13
CA GLU A 33 2.40 7.33 11.88
C GLU A 33 1.72 6.60 10.74
N LEU A 34 0.87 7.31 9.99
CA LEU A 34 0.25 6.74 8.80
C LEU A 34 1.30 6.64 7.70
N ARG A 35 1.39 5.46 7.08
CA ARG A 35 2.30 5.18 5.96
C ARG A 35 1.53 4.53 4.84
N GLU A 36 1.90 4.86 3.63
CA GLU A 36 1.36 4.26 2.43
C GLU A 36 1.75 2.78 2.34
N ILE A 37 0.86 2.01 1.73
CA ILE A 37 1.09 0.65 1.30
C ILE A 37 1.32 0.70 -0.21
N TYR A 38 2.44 0.14 -0.66
CA TYR A 38 2.81 0.14 -2.07
C TYR A 38 2.08 -0.99 -2.79
N GLY A 39 1.55 -0.71 -3.98
CA GLY A 39 0.78 -1.68 -4.76
C GLY A 39 -0.71 -1.71 -4.43
N ILE A 40 -1.18 -0.87 -3.50
CA ILE A 40 -2.58 -0.47 -3.40
C ILE A 40 -2.76 0.73 -4.34
N GLY A 41 -3.08 0.48 -5.61
CA GLY A 41 -3.42 1.53 -6.56
C GLY A 41 -4.93 1.61 -6.74
N SER A 42 -5.52 2.76 -6.39
CA SER A 42 -6.76 3.25 -7.00
C SER A 42 -6.49 3.44 -8.48
N SER A 43 -7.28 2.81 -9.34
CA SER A 43 -7.21 2.97 -10.79
C SER A 43 -7.61 4.39 -11.19
N GLU A 44 -6.65 5.31 -11.20
CA GLU A 44 -6.76 6.64 -11.81
C GLU A 44 -5.87 6.72 -13.07
N ALA A 45 -5.89 5.65 -13.86
CA ALA A 45 -5.65 5.74 -15.28
C ALA A 45 -7.00 5.43 -15.96
N GLU A 46 -7.65 6.47 -16.45
CA GLU A 46 -8.85 6.31 -17.28
C GLU A 46 -8.52 5.49 -18.53
N GLY A 47 -8.92 4.23 -18.48
CA GLY A 47 -8.83 3.28 -19.57
C GLY A 47 -9.51 2.01 -19.12
N PHE A 48 -10.76 1.80 -19.53
CA PHE A 48 -11.45 0.53 -19.39
C PHE A 48 -10.73 -0.52 -20.25
N ASP A 49 -9.65 -1.07 -19.73
CA ASP A 49 -9.14 -2.36 -20.13
C ASP A 49 -9.34 -3.28 -18.92
N ASP A 50 -10.15 -4.32 -19.11
CA ASP A 50 -10.49 -5.36 -18.11
C ASP A 50 -9.25 -6.20 -17.75
N SER A 51 -8.08 -5.87 -18.30
CA SER A 51 -6.78 -6.47 -18.05
C SER A 51 -5.81 -5.47 -17.41
N ASP A 52 -6.10 -4.96 -16.21
CA ASP A 52 -5.08 -4.24 -15.43
C ASP A 52 -4.17 -5.26 -14.71
N PRO A 53 -2.99 -5.63 -15.28
CA PRO A 53 -2.06 -6.56 -14.63
C PRO A 53 -1.52 -6.01 -13.30
N GLY A 54 -1.81 -4.75 -12.99
CA GLY A 54 -1.47 -4.08 -11.74
C GLY A 54 -2.29 -4.54 -10.53
N LYS A 55 -3.39 -5.27 -10.69
CA LYS A 55 -4.28 -5.66 -9.56
C LYS A 55 -4.10 -7.10 -9.07
N GLU A 56 -3.53 -7.96 -9.90
CA GLU A 56 -3.38 -9.39 -9.61
C GLU A 56 -2.10 -9.72 -8.83
N CYS A 57 -2.14 -10.80 -8.07
CA CYS A 57 -0.98 -11.35 -7.37
C CYS A 57 0.15 -11.64 -8.35
N VAL A 58 1.35 -11.13 -8.08
CA VAL A 58 2.53 -11.31 -8.95
C VAL A 58 3.07 -12.74 -9.00
N ILE A 59 2.49 -13.65 -8.21
CA ILE A 59 2.91 -15.06 -8.10
C ILE A 59 1.98 -15.95 -8.92
N CYS A 60 0.66 -15.89 -8.65
CA CYS A 60 -0.31 -16.71 -9.37
C CYS A 60 -0.87 -16.03 -10.62
N MET A 61 -0.82 -14.70 -10.71
CA MET A 61 -1.40 -13.91 -11.81
C MET A 61 -2.87 -14.27 -12.04
N THR A 62 -3.64 -14.41 -10.96
CA THR A 62 -5.06 -14.83 -11.02
C THR A 62 -5.86 -14.19 -9.90
N GLU A 63 -5.42 -14.37 -8.65
CA GLU A 63 -6.13 -13.81 -7.50
C GLU A 63 -5.73 -12.34 -7.26
N PRO A 64 -6.64 -11.49 -6.77
CA PRO A 64 -6.32 -10.11 -6.44
C PRO A 64 -5.30 -10.02 -5.30
N LYS A 65 -4.56 -8.91 -5.26
CA LYS A 65 -3.67 -8.59 -4.15
C LYS A 65 -4.51 -8.27 -2.91
N ASP A 66 -4.27 -9.00 -1.82
CA ASP A 66 -4.96 -8.80 -0.54
C ASP A 66 -3.97 -8.80 0.65
N THR A 67 -2.67 -8.98 0.41
CA THR A 67 -1.70 -9.19 1.49
C THR A 67 -0.53 -8.23 1.41
N ALA A 68 -0.35 -7.44 2.46
CA ALA A 68 0.78 -6.54 2.66
C ALA A 68 1.91 -7.24 3.42
N VAL A 69 3.15 -7.03 2.95
CA VAL A 69 4.37 -7.54 3.58
C VAL A 69 4.96 -6.50 4.52
N LEU A 70 5.25 -6.87 5.76
CA LEU A 70 5.98 -6.01 6.70
C LEU A 70 7.44 -6.44 6.85
N PRO A 71 8.37 -5.47 7.03
CA PRO A 71 8.10 -4.04 7.25
C PRO A 71 8.15 -3.17 5.96
N CYS A 72 8.34 -3.78 4.79
CA CYS A 72 8.52 -3.05 3.53
C CYS A 72 7.23 -2.46 2.93
N ARG A 73 6.05 -2.89 3.41
CA ARG A 73 4.70 -2.45 3.01
C ARG A 73 4.34 -2.69 1.55
N HIS A 74 4.96 -3.64 0.87
CA HIS A 74 4.51 -4.04 -0.47
C HIS A 74 3.33 -4.98 -0.38
N MET A 75 2.24 -4.62 -1.05
CA MET A 75 1.08 -5.46 -1.29
C MET A 75 1.13 -5.93 -2.74
N CYS A 76 1.63 -7.15 -2.94
CA CYS A 76 1.91 -7.68 -4.27
C CYS A 76 1.41 -9.11 -4.48
N MET A 77 0.74 -9.69 -3.48
CA MET A 77 0.32 -11.09 -3.53
C MET A 77 -1.04 -11.30 -2.88
N CYS A 78 -1.71 -12.37 -3.28
CA CYS A 78 -2.85 -12.91 -2.55
C CYS A 78 -2.37 -13.67 -1.31
N SER A 79 -3.27 -13.89 -0.37
CA SER A 79 -3.02 -14.47 0.95
C SER A 79 -2.55 -15.91 0.87
N GLU A 80 -3.04 -16.69 -0.10
CA GLU A 80 -2.58 -18.05 -0.35
C GLU A 80 -1.11 -18.09 -0.79
N CYS A 81 -0.77 -17.28 -1.80
CA CYS A 81 0.61 -17.18 -2.28
C CYS A 81 1.54 -16.64 -1.18
N ALA A 82 1.06 -15.72 -0.33
CA ALA A 82 1.85 -15.19 0.79
C ALA A 82 2.22 -16.27 1.81
N LYS A 83 1.24 -17.12 2.18
CA LYS A 83 1.45 -18.25 3.10
C LYS A 83 2.47 -19.23 2.54
N ALA A 84 2.37 -19.58 1.25
CA ALA A 84 3.32 -20.46 0.59
C ALA A 84 4.73 -19.83 0.52
N LEU A 85 4.83 -18.55 0.16
CA LEU A 85 6.12 -17.85 0.03
C LEU A 85 6.87 -17.75 1.36
N ARG A 86 6.14 -17.56 2.47
CA ARG A 86 6.70 -17.52 3.83
C ARG A 86 7.42 -18.81 4.22
N LEU A 87 6.94 -19.96 3.72
CA LEU A 87 7.56 -21.27 3.98
C LEU A 87 8.76 -21.58 3.08
N GLN A 88 8.83 -20.94 1.91
CA GLN A 88 9.88 -21.22 0.92
C GLN A 88 11.07 -20.26 1.02
N SER A 89 10.83 -18.97 0.76
CA SER A 89 11.91 -17.98 0.66
C SER A 89 11.90 -16.94 1.78
N ASN A 90 10.72 -16.68 2.37
CA ASN A 90 10.48 -15.66 3.38
C ASN A 90 11.01 -14.26 3.01
N LYS A 91 10.94 -13.89 1.72
CA LYS A 91 11.37 -12.58 1.19
C LYS A 91 10.28 -11.96 0.33
N CYS A 92 10.13 -10.63 0.42
CA CYS A 92 9.23 -9.87 -0.44
C CYS A 92 9.61 -10.02 -1.94
N PRO A 93 8.68 -10.34 -2.85
CA PRO A 93 8.97 -10.45 -4.28
C PRO A 93 9.46 -9.14 -4.93
N ILE A 94 9.03 -7.99 -4.40
CA ILE A 94 9.33 -6.68 -4.98
C ILE A 94 10.72 -6.19 -4.56
N CYS A 95 10.98 -6.14 -3.25
CA CYS A 95 12.19 -5.52 -2.70
C CYS A 95 13.18 -6.53 -2.08
N ARG A 96 12.84 -7.82 -2.05
CA ARG A 96 13.65 -8.92 -1.46
C ARG A 96 13.94 -8.80 0.03
N GLN A 97 13.35 -7.82 0.71
CA GLN A 97 13.47 -7.68 2.16
C GLN A 97 12.83 -8.89 2.88
N PRO A 98 13.42 -9.40 3.98
CA PRO A 98 12.83 -10.48 4.76
C PRO A 98 11.42 -10.13 5.24
N ILE A 99 10.53 -11.13 5.22
CA ILE A 99 9.16 -10.98 5.72
C ILE A 99 9.18 -11.20 7.23
N GLU A 100 8.79 -10.17 7.98
CA GLU A 100 8.58 -10.25 9.43
C GLU A 100 7.12 -10.65 9.69
N GLU A 101 6.19 -9.91 9.11
CA GLU A 101 4.75 -10.11 9.27
C GLU A 101 4.03 -10.01 7.92
N LEU A 102 2.87 -10.66 7.85
CA LEU A 102 1.94 -10.59 6.72
C LEU A 102 0.61 -10.09 7.27
N ILE A 103 0.04 -9.07 6.63
CA ILE A 103 -1.25 -8.51 6.98
C ILE A 103 -2.19 -8.70 5.80
N GLU A 104 -3.27 -9.45 6.02
CA GLU A 104 -4.38 -9.54 5.08
C GLU A 104 -5.26 -8.28 5.20
N ILE A 105 -5.51 -7.62 4.08
CA ILE A 105 -6.29 -6.39 3.97
C ILE A 105 -7.46 -6.69 3.04
N LYS A 106 -8.66 -6.68 3.60
CA LYS A 106 -9.89 -6.80 2.82
C LYS A 106 -10.22 -5.46 2.21
N ILE A 107 -10.07 -5.34 0.90
CA ILE A 107 -10.53 -4.18 0.14
C ILE A 107 -12.00 -4.44 -0.21
N HIS A 108 -12.90 -3.65 0.34
CA HIS A 108 -14.27 -3.59 -0.16
C HIS A 108 -14.27 -2.75 -1.43
N ASN A 109 -14.42 -3.40 -2.58
CA ASN A 109 -14.77 -2.68 -3.81
C ASN A 109 -16.28 -2.40 -3.71
N ASP A 110 -16.64 -1.17 -3.38
CA ASP A 110 -18.05 -0.70 -3.42
C ASP A 110 -18.51 -0.51 -4.88
N ASP A 111 -18.26 -1.51 -5.74
CA ASP A 111 -18.76 -1.57 -7.11
C ASP A 111 -20.10 -2.33 -7.15
N GLN A 112 -21.10 -1.79 -6.44
CA GLN A 112 -22.49 -2.21 -6.59
C GLN A 112 -23.43 -1.01 -6.59
#